data_AF-A0A2V4V8E3-F1
#
_entry.id   AF-A0A2V4V8E3-F1
#
_cell.length_a   1.000
_cell.length_b   1.000
_cell.length_c   1.000
_cell.angle_alpha   90.00
_cell.angle_beta   90.00
_cell.angle_gamma   90.00
#
_symmetry.space_group_name_H-M   'P 1'
#
loop_
_entity.id
_entity.type
_entity.pdbx_description
1 polymer ?
#
loop_
_entity_poly.entity_id
_entity_poly.type
_entity_poly.pdbx_seq_one_letter_code
_entity_poly.pdbx_strand_id
1 'polypeptide(L)' 'MTDAPWILAIVAVFSYLFIHFFSKVINPQASAKNIIWASISFAIIVVLIFCMNILLLT' A
#
# COMPACT_ATOMS: atom_id res chain seq x y z
N MET A 1 0.52 22.16 -1.14
CA MET A 1 1.50 21.13 -1.59
C MET A 1 2.30 20.55 -0.42
N THR A 2 1.76 20.58 0.81
CA THR A 2 2.49 20.20 2.04
C THR A 2 1.92 18.92 2.68
N ASP A 3 0.72 18.48 2.24
CA ASP A 3 -0.02 17.33 2.79
C ASP A 3 0.25 16.02 2.04
N ALA A 4 0.74 16.10 0.79
CA ALA A 4 1.07 14.95 -0.05
C ALA A 4 2.00 13.91 0.60
N PRO A 5 3.10 14.29 1.31
CA PRO A 5 3.97 13.30 1.94
C PRO A 5 3.31 12.55 3.10
N TRP A 6 2.40 13.20 3.84
CA TRP A 6 1.69 12.59 4.97
C TRP A 6 0.68 11.55 4.49
N ILE A 7 -0.06 11.86 3.43
CA ILE A 7 -1.02 10.94 2.81
C ILE A 7 -0.29 9.69 2.29
N LEU A 8 0.85 9.86 1.62
CA LEU A 8 1.67 8.75 1.14
C LEU A 8 2.18 7.87 2.29
N ALA A 9 2.64 8.49 3.39
CA ALA A 9 3.08 7.75 4.57
C ALA A 9 1.95 6.94 5.21
N ILE A 10 0.75 7.52 5.34
CA ILE A 10 -0.43 6.83 5.88
C ILE A 10 -0.80 5.64 4.98
N VAL A 11 -0.84 5.83 3.67
CA VAL A 11 -1.15 4.76 2.70
C VAL A 11 -0.10 3.65 2.77
N ALA A 12 1.18 3.97 2.90
CA ALA A 12 2.24 2.98 3.03
C ALA A 12 2.12 2.15 4.32
N VAL A 13 1.88 2.82 5.47
CA VAL A 13 1.69 2.14 6.76
C VAL A 13 0.47 1.23 6.73
N PHE A 14 -0.66 1.73 6.22
CA PHE A 14 -1.88 0.95 6.09
C PHE A 14 -1.69 -0.27 5.17
N SER A 15 -1.02 -0.08 4.03
CA SER A 15 -0.71 -1.15 3.09
C SER A 15 0.15 -2.25 3.74
N TYR A 16 1.14 -1.86 4.53
CA TYR A 16 2.00 -2.81 5.24
C TYR A 16 1.21 -3.62 6.27
N LEU A 17 0.43 -2.95 7.12
CA LEU A 17 -0.40 -3.62 8.12
C LEU A 17 -1.39 -4.57 7.45
N PHE A 18 -2.07 -4.11 6.40
CA PHE A 18 -3.02 -4.92 5.63
C PHE A 18 -2.35 -6.19 5.09
N ILE A 19 -1.26 -6.06 4.34
CA ILE A 19 -0.58 -7.22 3.78
C ILE A 19 0.05 -8.12 4.85
N HIS A 20 0.56 -7.55 5.94
CA HIS A 20 1.08 -8.34 7.04
C HIS A 20 0.00 -9.22 7.68
N PHE A 21 -1.19 -8.66 7.97
CA PHE A 21 -2.31 -9.41 8.52
C PHE A 21 -2.78 -10.52 7.56
N PHE A 22 -3.03 -10.20 6.29
CA PHE A 22 -3.46 -11.19 5.30
C PHE A 22 -2.40 -12.25 5.05
N SER A 23 -1.12 -11.86 4.98
CA SER A 23 -0.03 -12.81 4.80
C SER A 23 0.06 -13.77 5.98
N LYS A 24 -0.17 -13.31 7.22
CA LYS A 24 -0.17 -14.18 8.40
C LYS A 24 -1.34 -15.18 8.40
N VAL A 25 -2.48 -14.80 7.83
CA VAL A 25 -3.66 -15.68 7.69
C VAL A 25 -3.46 -16.71 6.58
N ILE A 26 -2.93 -16.31 5.42
CA ILE A 26 -2.79 -17.17 4.24
C ILE A 26 -1.53 -18.05 4.34
N ASN A 27 -0.40 -17.46 4.71
CA ASN A 27 0.87 -18.15 4.80
C ASN A 27 1.72 -17.60 5.97
N PRO A 28 1.58 -18.18 7.18
CA PRO A 28 2.30 -17.72 8.37
C PRO A 28 3.83 -17.87 8.27
N GLN A 29 4.34 -18.62 7.28
CA GLN A 29 5.79 -18.75 7.02
C GLN A 29 6.29 -17.78 5.94
N ALA A 30 5.47 -16.83 5.49
CA ALA A 30 5.89 -15.85 4.50
C ALA A 30 7.08 -15.03 5.01
N SER A 31 8.14 -14.97 4.20
CA SER A 31 9.33 -14.18 4.50
C SER A 31 8.97 -12.69 4.64
N ALA A 32 9.53 -12.02 5.65
CA ALA A 32 9.37 -10.59 5.86
C ALA A 32 9.76 -9.77 4.62
N LYS A 33 10.75 -10.23 3.84
CA LYS A 33 11.15 -9.61 2.57
C LYS A 33 9.99 -9.63 1.56
N ASN A 34 9.30 -10.76 1.41
CA ASN A 34 8.18 -10.89 0.48
C ASN A 34 6.99 -10.02 0.90
N ILE A 35 6.73 -9.93 2.21
CA ILE A 35 5.68 -9.05 2.76
C ILE A 35 5.97 -7.58 2.46
N ILE A 36 7.22 -7.14 2.63
CA ILE A 36 7.64 -5.76 2.32
C ILE A 36 7.49 -5.47 0.82
N TRP A 37 7.97 -6.36 -0.06
CA TRP A 37 7.84 -6.18 -1.50
C TRP A 37 6.37 -6.12 -1.93
N ALA A 38 5.53 -7.02 -1.44
CA ALA A 38 4.10 -7.01 -1.72
C ALA A 38 3.43 -5.73 -1.22
N SER A 39 3.78 -5.25 -0.02
CA SER A 39 3.27 -4.00 0.55
C SER A 39 3.60 -2.79 -0.31
N ILE A 40 4.83 -2.71 -0.83
CA ILE A 40 5.25 -1.62 -1.71
C ILE A 40 4.47 -1.67 -3.02
N SER A 41 4.37 -2.86 -3.64
CA SER A 41 3.60 -3.03 -4.88
C SER A 41 2.13 -2.64 -4.71
N PHE A 42 1.51 -3.02 -3.59
CA PHE A 42 0.12 -2.65 -3.29
C PHE A 42 -0.05 -1.15 -3.07
N ALA A 43 0.84 -0.52 -2.30
CA ALA A 43 0.79 0.93 -2.08
C ALA A 43 0.89 1.72 -3.41
N ILE A 44 1.76 1.29 -4.34
CA ILE A 44 1.88 1.90 -5.67
C ILE A 44 0.57 1.76 -6.47
N ILE A 45 -0.07 0.58 -6.44
CA ILE A 45 -1.35 0.33 -7.12
C ILE A 45 -2.43 1.26 -6.57
N VAL A 46 -2.53 1.40 -5.25
CA VAL A 46 -3.51 2.28 -4.60
C VAL A 46 -3.31 3.74 -5.02
N VAL A 47 -2.06 4.21 -5.06
CA VAL A 47 -1.73 5.57 -5.52
C VAL A 47 -2.09 5.75 -6.99
N LEU A 48 -1.77 4.79 -7.86
CA LEU A 48 -2.14 4.84 -9.28
C LEU A 48 -3.66 4.92 -9.47
N ILE A 49 -4.43 4.09 -8.76
CA ILE A 49 -5.89 4.12 -8.80
C ILE A 49 -6.40 5.49 -8.35
N PHE A 50 -5.87 6.03 -7.26
CA PHE A 50 -6.26 7.34 -6.76
C PHE A 50 -5.98 8.46 -7.77
N CYS A 51 -4.79 8.46 -8.37
CA CYS A 51 -4.43 9.41 -9.43
C CYS A 51 -5.34 9.29 -10.66
N MET A 52 -5.66 8.06 -11.10
CA MET A 52 -6.57 7.84 -12.24
C MET A 52 -7.99 8.31 -11.94
N ASN A 53 -8.49 8.10 -10.70
CA ASN A 53 -9.80 8.58 -10.29
C ASN A 53 -9.85 10.12 -10.23
N ILE A 54 -8.79 10.77 -9.76
CA ILE A 54 -8.68 12.24 -9.82
C ILE A 54 -8.71 12.71 -11.27
N LEU A 55 -7.91 12.10 -12.14
CA LEU A 55 -7.83 12.45 -13.56
C LEU A 55 -9.19 12.30 -14.28
N LEU A 56 -9.95 11.25 -13.95
CA LEU A 56 -11.28 11.01 -14.51
C LEU A 56 -12.34 12.01 -14.00
N LEU A 57 -12.14 12.57 -12.80
CA LEU A 57 -13.08 13.49 -12.17
C LEU A 57 -12.87 14.96 -12.60
N THR A 58 -11.69 15.30 -13.10
CA THR A 58 -11.34 16.61 -13.72
C THR A 58 -11.67 16.67 -15.20
#